data_AF-L7FLU8-F1
#
_entry.id   AF-L7FLU8-F1
#
_cell.length_a   1.000
_cell.length_b   1.000
_cell.length_c   1.000
_cell.angle_alpha   90.00
_cell.angle_beta   90.00
_cell.angle_gamma   90.00
#
_symmetry.space_group_name_H-M   'P 1'
#
loop_
_entity.id
_entity.type
_entity.pdbx_description
1 polymer ?
#
loop_
_entity_poly.entity_id
_entity_poly.type
_entity_poly.pdbx_seq_one_letter_code
_entity_poly.pdbx_strand_id
1 'polypeptide(L)'
;MNFFNLFSNICTPMKFVFFVVFLLTTNGYHCDCTPTGINVDNEFIPSNCSVTTNSVCFSSDLEFSSVLLKINTIVVTNNTKFYSDFDKNWQNTQTLQIAKDMKLLCVINLKIIETPIIKPNATINLINYTSVFGRMSIAGNLTLIDPELNNPRIIIWNSTYLQLTFNYSDKPDFDIVNPTGDTKCFDVISLNENYNLDTSTNQDHITSDIFEYSYNFKTGKGYLMSNKKLIRFCPNNTPLDKEVVCILKQNNYTTYTSTMEGAFDYPHCPCNEDLNVNCNLKFASGLTWVDMSDYYYYFYNTELLIEKDIFLKIQTMDYFKQSLFMIM
;
A
#
# COMPACT_ATOMS: atom_id res chain seq x y z
N MET A 1 -16.19 20.54 -30.12
CA MET A 1 -16.77 21.91 -30.10
C MET A 1 -15.66 22.87 -29.69
N ASN A 2 -15.33 23.84 -30.54
CA ASN A 2 -14.09 24.64 -30.48
C ASN A 2 -13.97 25.49 -29.20
N PHE A 3 -13.00 25.18 -28.33
CA PHE A 3 -12.69 25.94 -27.12
C PHE A 3 -11.94 27.26 -27.38
N PHE A 4 -11.48 27.50 -28.62
CA PHE A 4 -10.69 28.68 -28.98
C PHE A 4 -11.49 29.94 -29.31
N ASN A 5 -12.82 29.86 -29.46
CA ASN A 5 -13.64 31.02 -29.84
C ASN A 5 -14.27 31.77 -28.66
N LEU A 6 -13.97 31.41 -27.40
CA LEU A 6 -14.49 32.15 -26.23
C LEU A 6 -13.55 33.22 -25.65
N PHE A 7 -12.33 33.37 -26.20
CA PHE A 7 -11.33 34.31 -25.66
C PHE A 7 -10.80 35.31 -26.69
N SER A 8 -11.55 35.60 -27.76
CA SER A 8 -11.12 36.58 -28.77
C SER A 8 -11.37 38.04 -28.38
N ASN A 9 -11.89 38.33 -27.19
CA ASN A 9 -12.03 39.71 -26.72
C ASN A 9 -11.87 39.80 -25.19
N ILE A 10 -11.06 40.78 -24.77
CA ILE A 10 -10.97 41.41 -23.43
C ILE A 10 -9.72 41.03 -22.61
N CYS A 11 -8.63 41.79 -22.83
CA CYS A 11 -7.55 42.02 -21.89
C CYS A 11 -8.08 42.72 -20.63
N THR A 12 -8.21 42.00 -19.51
CA THR A 12 -8.29 42.63 -18.17
C THR A 12 -7.42 41.84 -17.19
N PRO A 13 -6.61 42.51 -16.35
CA PRO A 13 -5.62 41.85 -15.48
C PRO A 13 -6.26 40.88 -14.47
N MET A 14 -7.51 41.10 -14.08
CA MET A 14 -8.22 40.26 -13.11
C MET A 14 -8.51 38.85 -13.65
N LYS A 15 -8.86 38.70 -14.93
CA LYS A 15 -9.15 37.40 -15.56
C LYS A 15 -7.90 36.56 -15.82
N PHE A 16 -6.75 37.22 -16.08
CA PHE A 16 -5.46 36.54 -16.21
C PHE A 16 -4.99 35.98 -14.87
N VAL A 17 -5.22 36.71 -13.77
CA VAL A 17 -4.98 36.19 -12.41
C VAL A 17 -5.89 35.00 -12.12
N PHE A 18 -7.17 35.02 -12.49
CA PHE A 18 -8.03 33.85 -12.36
C PHE A 18 -7.55 32.66 -13.18
N PHE A 19 -7.08 32.85 -14.42
CA PHE A 19 -6.56 31.76 -15.24
C PHE A 19 -5.25 31.18 -14.69
N VAL A 20 -4.34 32.02 -14.19
CA VAL A 20 -3.09 31.58 -13.54
C VAL A 20 -3.38 30.90 -12.19
N VAL A 21 -4.30 31.43 -11.37
CA VAL A 21 -4.76 30.77 -10.15
C VAL A 21 -5.44 29.45 -10.49
N PHE A 22 -6.28 29.39 -11.52
CA PHE A 22 -6.92 28.16 -11.97
C PHE A 22 -5.89 27.13 -12.41
N LEU A 23 -4.93 27.51 -13.26
CA LEU A 23 -3.81 26.66 -13.68
C LEU A 23 -2.93 26.20 -12.50
N LEU A 24 -2.68 27.05 -11.50
CA LEU A 24 -1.94 26.70 -10.29
C LEU A 24 -2.75 25.82 -9.34
N THR A 25 -4.09 25.93 -9.34
CA THR A 25 -4.99 25.07 -8.55
C THR A 25 -5.28 23.74 -9.25
N THR A 26 -5.17 23.68 -10.57
CA THR A 26 -5.31 22.45 -11.37
C THR A 26 -3.93 21.83 -11.60
N ASN A 27 -3.21 21.49 -10.53
CA ASN A 27 -2.14 20.48 -10.60
C ASN A 27 -2.79 19.08 -10.80
N GLY A 28 -3.57 18.95 -11.86
CA GLY A 28 -4.25 17.72 -12.25
C GLY A 28 -3.29 16.78 -12.97
N TYR A 29 -3.53 15.49 -12.83
CA TYR A 29 -2.84 14.49 -13.63
C TYR A 29 -3.23 14.67 -15.09
N HIS A 30 -2.26 14.85 -15.97
CA HIS A 30 -2.47 14.79 -17.40
C HIS A 30 -2.20 13.36 -17.86
N CYS A 31 -3.25 12.67 -18.26
CA CYS A 31 -3.15 11.42 -19.00
C CYS A 31 -3.56 11.62 -20.45
N ASP A 32 -3.00 10.79 -21.32
CA ASP A 32 -3.38 10.75 -22.72
C ASP A 32 -4.80 10.19 -22.89
N CYS A 33 -5.20 9.30 -21.97
CA CYS A 33 -6.42 8.53 -22.09
C CYS A 33 -7.22 8.41 -20.78
N THR A 34 -8.53 8.17 -20.93
CA THR A 34 -9.45 7.78 -19.86
C THR A 34 -10.42 6.69 -20.35
N PRO A 35 -10.86 5.74 -19.51
CA PRO A 35 -11.90 4.79 -19.89
C PRO A 35 -13.24 5.48 -20.16
N THR A 36 -14.00 5.03 -21.16
CA THR A 36 -15.38 5.53 -21.41
C THR A 36 -16.43 4.93 -20.49
N GLY A 37 -16.12 3.83 -19.80
CA GLY A 37 -17.05 3.11 -18.93
C GLY A 37 -16.34 2.25 -17.91
N ILE A 38 -17.11 1.35 -17.29
CA ILE A 38 -16.64 0.53 -16.16
C ILE A 38 -15.92 -0.76 -16.58
N ASN A 39 -15.98 -1.15 -17.84
CA ASN A 39 -15.32 -2.34 -18.36
C ASN A 39 -14.19 -1.95 -19.31
N VAL A 40 -13.07 -2.66 -19.23
CA VAL A 40 -11.87 -2.41 -20.03
C VAL A 40 -12.05 -2.72 -21.51
N ASP A 41 -13.04 -3.53 -21.87
CA ASP A 41 -13.42 -3.80 -23.27
C ASP A 41 -14.18 -2.61 -23.89
N ASN A 42 -14.61 -1.63 -23.07
CA ASN A 42 -15.11 -0.37 -23.59
C ASN A 42 -13.99 0.47 -24.19
N GLU A 43 -14.35 1.43 -25.04
CA GLU A 43 -13.37 2.31 -25.67
C GLU A 43 -12.67 3.23 -24.66
N PHE A 44 -11.51 3.76 -25.03
CA PHE A 44 -10.82 4.81 -24.30
C PHE A 44 -11.03 6.16 -25.01
N ILE A 45 -11.09 7.24 -24.25
CA ILE A 45 -11.13 8.61 -24.77
C ILE A 45 -9.73 9.20 -24.72
N PRO A 46 -9.23 9.80 -25.81
CA PRO A 46 -9.86 9.86 -27.14
C PRO A 46 -9.82 8.50 -27.85
N SER A 47 -10.69 8.27 -28.85
CA SER A 47 -10.83 6.95 -29.50
C SER A 47 -9.57 6.46 -30.24
N ASN A 48 -8.62 7.35 -30.51
CA ASN A 48 -7.29 7.01 -31.01
C ASN A 48 -6.28 6.70 -29.90
N CYS A 49 -6.73 6.57 -28.65
CA CYS A 49 -5.90 6.17 -27.53
C CYS A 49 -5.37 4.76 -27.73
N SER A 50 -4.05 4.62 -27.74
CA SER A 50 -3.38 3.33 -27.70
C SER A 50 -2.89 3.06 -26.28
N VAL A 51 -3.63 2.28 -25.50
CA VAL A 51 -3.29 1.99 -24.09
C VAL A 51 -1.90 1.35 -23.91
N THR A 52 -1.35 0.72 -24.95
CA THR A 52 -0.02 0.09 -24.93
C THR A 52 1.14 1.08 -25.01
N THR A 53 0.89 2.32 -25.42
CA THR A 53 1.89 3.40 -25.52
C THR A 53 1.56 4.58 -24.63
N ASN A 54 0.29 4.75 -24.30
CA ASN A 54 -0.23 5.95 -23.67
C ASN A 54 -0.45 5.78 -22.16
N SER A 55 -0.50 6.90 -21.46
CA SER A 55 -0.93 6.97 -20.07
C SER A 55 -2.46 6.97 -19.95
N VAL A 56 -2.98 6.21 -19.00
CA VAL A 56 -4.43 6.06 -18.76
C VAL A 56 -4.76 6.48 -17.33
N CYS A 57 -5.64 7.47 -17.20
CA CYS A 57 -6.16 7.94 -15.92
C CYS A 57 -7.42 7.17 -15.54
N PHE A 58 -7.39 6.50 -14.40
CA PHE A 58 -8.53 5.84 -13.79
C PHE A 58 -9.06 6.71 -12.65
N SER A 59 -10.33 7.06 -12.72
CA SER A 59 -11.04 7.89 -11.72
C SER A 59 -12.30 7.22 -11.17
N SER A 60 -12.56 5.98 -11.60
CA SER A 60 -13.66 5.12 -11.20
C SER A 60 -13.24 3.68 -11.27
N ASP A 61 -13.99 2.81 -10.61
CA ASP A 61 -13.82 1.36 -10.67
C ASP A 61 -13.77 0.84 -12.11
N LEU A 62 -12.95 -0.18 -12.33
CA LEU A 62 -12.76 -0.83 -13.62
C LEU A 62 -12.76 -2.35 -13.50
N GLU A 63 -13.62 -2.97 -14.29
CA GLU A 63 -13.68 -4.38 -14.59
C GLU A 63 -12.71 -4.72 -15.74
N PHE A 64 -11.75 -5.58 -15.46
CA PHE A 64 -10.88 -6.18 -16.46
C PHE A 64 -11.54 -7.44 -17.01
N SER A 65 -11.46 -7.60 -18.33
CA SER A 65 -11.93 -8.79 -19.01
C SER A 65 -10.88 -9.91 -18.96
N SER A 66 -11.21 -11.07 -19.54
CA SER A 66 -10.26 -12.16 -19.71
C SER A 66 -9.12 -11.84 -20.69
N VAL A 67 -9.15 -10.72 -21.40
CA VAL A 67 -8.08 -10.35 -22.33
C VAL A 67 -6.87 -9.85 -21.54
N LEU A 68 -5.68 -10.36 -21.89
CA LEU A 68 -4.44 -9.83 -21.34
C LEU A 68 -4.19 -8.44 -21.92
N LEU A 69 -4.20 -7.43 -21.06
CA LEU A 69 -3.89 -6.07 -21.43
C LEU A 69 -2.48 -5.69 -20.96
N LYS A 70 -1.85 -4.90 -21.82
CA LYS A 70 -0.58 -4.22 -21.54
C LYS A 70 -0.87 -2.73 -21.61
N ILE A 71 -1.10 -2.11 -20.46
CA ILE A 71 -1.27 -0.66 -20.37
C ILE A 71 0.13 -0.08 -20.15
N ASN A 72 0.53 0.99 -20.84
CA ASN A 72 1.87 1.54 -20.65
C ASN A 72 2.00 2.16 -19.25
N THR A 73 1.15 3.14 -18.95
CA THR A 73 1.13 3.83 -17.67
C THR A 73 -0.28 3.88 -17.11
N ILE A 74 -0.45 3.36 -15.91
CA ILE A 74 -1.69 3.47 -15.14
C ILE A 74 -1.54 4.61 -14.13
N VAL A 75 -2.50 5.54 -14.13
CA VAL A 75 -2.58 6.62 -13.13
C VAL A 75 -3.92 6.53 -12.42
N VAL A 76 -3.92 6.24 -11.13
CA VAL A 76 -5.12 6.22 -10.29
C VAL A 76 -5.30 7.60 -9.68
N THR A 77 -6.36 8.28 -10.10
CA THR A 77 -6.65 9.70 -9.77
C THR A 77 -7.81 9.87 -8.79
N ASN A 78 -8.54 8.79 -8.50
CA ASN A 78 -9.59 8.73 -7.49
C ASN A 78 -9.53 7.38 -6.76
N ASN A 79 -10.23 7.23 -5.65
CA ASN A 79 -10.45 5.91 -5.06
C ASN A 79 -11.06 4.96 -6.10
N THR A 80 -10.36 3.88 -6.41
CA THR A 80 -10.65 3.03 -7.56
C THR A 80 -10.47 1.57 -7.20
N LYS A 81 -11.39 0.73 -7.65
CA LYS A 81 -11.28 -0.74 -7.62
C LYS A 81 -10.93 -1.29 -8.99
N PHE A 82 -9.89 -2.11 -9.06
CA PHE A 82 -9.64 -3.00 -10.19
C PHE A 82 -10.13 -4.40 -9.84
N TYR A 83 -11.08 -4.91 -10.62
CA TYR A 83 -11.67 -6.23 -10.43
C TYR A 83 -11.84 -6.96 -11.75
N SER A 84 -12.09 -8.25 -11.70
CA SER A 84 -12.31 -9.12 -12.85
C SER A 84 -13.15 -10.29 -12.38
N ASP A 85 -14.10 -10.73 -13.21
CA ASP A 85 -14.83 -11.98 -12.99
C ASP A 85 -14.04 -13.21 -13.48
N PHE A 86 -12.82 -13.00 -14.00
CA PHE A 86 -11.92 -14.02 -14.54
C PHE A 86 -10.57 -14.03 -13.81
N ASP A 87 -10.15 -15.20 -13.32
CA ASP A 87 -9.14 -15.28 -12.24
C ASP A 87 -7.69 -15.46 -12.68
N LYS A 88 -7.41 -15.55 -13.98
CA LYS A 88 -6.17 -16.19 -14.44
C LYS A 88 -5.13 -15.26 -15.05
N ASN A 89 -5.54 -14.15 -15.65
CA ASN A 89 -4.62 -13.40 -16.51
C ASN A 89 -3.96 -12.23 -15.77
N TRP A 90 -2.64 -12.14 -15.92
CA TRP A 90 -1.86 -11.01 -15.45
C TRP A 90 -2.11 -9.80 -16.34
N GLN A 91 -2.60 -8.73 -15.75
CA GLN A 91 -2.67 -7.40 -16.37
C GLN A 91 -1.34 -6.70 -16.13
N ASN A 92 -0.73 -6.20 -17.21
CA ASN A 92 0.63 -5.67 -17.14
C ASN A 92 0.62 -4.15 -17.30
N THR A 93 1.45 -3.47 -16.51
CA THR A 93 1.77 -2.06 -16.70
C THR A 93 3.27 -1.79 -16.58
N GLN A 94 3.81 -0.85 -17.36
CA GLN A 94 5.19 -0.40 -17.16
C GLN A 94 5.28 0.46 -15.90
N THR A 95 4.40 1.45 -15.82
CA THR A 95 4.34 2.41 -14.71
C THR A 95 2.98 2.33 -14.01
N LEU A 96 3.00 2.35 -12.68
CA LEU A 96 1.79 2.52 -11.87
C LEU A 96 1.98 3.75 -11.00
N GLN A 97 1.07 4.71 -11.10
CA GLN A 97 1.06 5.89 -10.25
C GLN A 97 -0.25 6.00 -9.49
N ILE A 98 -0.19 6.14 -8.17
CA ILE A 98 -1.37 6.41 -7.34
C ILE A 98 -1.30 7.85 -6.85
N ALA A 99 -2.37 8.60 -7.09
CA ALA A 99 -2.47 10.00 -6.69
C ALA A 99 -2.57 10.19 -5.18
N LYS A 100 -2.22 11.38 -4.71
CA LYS A 100 -2.22 11.73 -3.29
C LYS A 100 -3.59 11.45 -2.66
N ASP A 101 -3.60 10.89 -1.45
CA ASP A 101 -4.81 10.57 -0.68
C ASP A 101 -5.77 9.57 -1.37
N MET A 102 -5.32 8.86 -2.43
CA MET A 102 -6.14 7.89 -3.17
C MET A 102 -5.84 6.45 -2.79
N LYS A 103 -6.88 5.60 -2.84
CA LYS A 103 -6.82 4.17 -2.59
C LYS A 103 -7.09 3.39 -3.88
N LEU A 104 -6.15 2.52 -4.26
CA LEU A 104 -6.39 1.46 -5.23
C LEU A 104 -6.76 0.17 -4.50
N LEU A 105 -7.95 -0.33 -4.73
CA LEU A 105 -8.39 -1.66 -4.34
C LEU A 105 -8.10 -2.64 -5.50
N CYS A 106 -7.07 -3.47 -5.37
CA CYS A 106 -6.65 -4.40 -6.42
C CYS A 106 -7.12 -5.82 -6.09
N VAL A 107 -8.04 -6.34 -6.91
CA VAL A 107 -8.58 -7.71 -6.83
C VAL A 107 -8.13 -8.54 -8.05
N ILE A 108 -7.40 -7.95 -8.99
CA ILE A 108 -6.86 -8.62 -10.18
C ILE A 108 -5.40 -9.08 -9.96
N ASN A 109 -4.90 -9.90 -10.88
CA ASN A 109 -3.47 -10.17 -11.02
C ASN A 109 -2.79 -9.00 -11.72
N LEU A 110 -2.10 -8.12 -10.98
CA LEU A 110 -1.45 -6.92 -11.51
C LEU A 110 0.08 -7.06 -11.51
N LYS A 111 0.70 -6.88 -12.67
CA LYS A 111 2.15 -6.87 -12.84
C LYS A 111 2.64 -5.46 -13.21
N ILE A 112 3.56 -4.94 -12.41
CA ILE A 112 4.22 -3.65 -12.62
C ILE A 112 5.67 -3.94 -13.04
N ILE A 113 6.08 -3.46 -14.20
CA ILE A 113 7.34 -3.89 -14.84
C ILE A 113 8.52 -2.94 -14.53
N GLU A 114 8.28 -1.63 -14.37
CA GLU A 114 9.38 -0.67 -14.23
C GLU A 114 9.26 0.27 -13.04
N THR A 115 8.16 1.02 -12.90
CA THR A 115 8.14 2.15 -11.96
C THR A 115 6.79 2.31 -11.25
N PRO A 116 6.64 1.77 -10.03
CA PRO A 116 5.55 2.15 -9.14
C PRO A 116 5.86 3.45 -8.39
N ILE A 117 4.95 4.42 -8.45
CA ILE A 117 5.01 5.72 -7.76
C ILE A 117 3.77 5.89 -6.89
N ILE A 118 3.94 5.90 -5.56
CA ILE A 118 2.84 6.08 -4.63
C ILE A 118 2.99 7.43 -3.94
N LYS A 119 2.03 8.33 -4.19
CA LYS A 119 2.03 9.70 -3.63
C LYS A 119 1.64 9.69 -2.14
N PRO A 120 1.78 10.82 -1.42
CA PRO A 120 1.53 10.86 0.01
C PRO A 120 0.11 10.37 0.36
N ASN A 121 -0.02 9.61 1.44
CA ASN A 121 -1.26 8.99 1.94
C ASN A 121 -1.97 8.03 0.97
N ALA A 122 -1.43 7.82 -0.23
CA ALA A 122 -2.01 6.92 -1.19
C ALA A 122 -1.72 5.46 -0.82
N THR A 123 -2.65 4.56 -1.09
CA THR A 123 -2.47 3.13 -0.75
C THR A 123 -2.87 2.21 -1.89
N ILE A 124 -2.17 1.10 -1.99
CA ILE A 124 -2.57 -0.05 -2.79
C ILE A 124 -3.01 -1.14 -1.83
N ASN A 125 -4.25 -1.59 -1.93
CA ASN A 125 -4.78 -2.65 -1.10
C ASN A 125 -5.02 -3.89 -1.98
N LEU A 126 -4.21 -4.93 -1.77
CA LEU A 126 -4.30 -6.19 -2.49
C LEU A 126 -5.19 -7.16 -1.73
N ILE A 127 -6.29 -7.56 -2.36
CA ILE A 127 -7.41 -8.19 -1.68
C ILE A 127 -7.92 -9.39 -2.44
N ASN A 128 -8.40 -10.36 -1.67
CA ASN A 128 -9.18 -11.47 -2.17
C ASN A 128 -10.66 -11.21 -1.89
N TYR A 129 -11.44 -11.11 -2.96
CA TYR A 129 -12.89 -11.02 -2.90
C TYR A 129 -13.43 -12.18 -3.72
N THR A 130 -13.85 -13.26 -3.02
CA THR A 130 -14.42 -14.53 -3.56
C THR A 130 -13.38 -15.59 -3.98
N SER A 131 -13.58 -16.35 -5.08
CA SER A 131 -12.61 -17.32 -5.60
C SER A 131 -11.43 -16.65 -6.33
N VAL A 132 -11.53 -15.33 -6.54
CA VAL A 132 -10.60 -14.50 -7.30
C VAL A 132 -9.53 -13.92 -6.37
N PHE A 133 -8.28 -14.30 -6.61
CA PHE A 133 -7.15 -13.82 -5.81
C PHE A 133 -6.50 -12.62 -6.50
N GLY A 134 -6.51 -11.45 -5.85
CA GLY A 134 -5.62 -10.37 -6.25
C GLY A 134 -4.17 -10.80 -6.03
N ARG A 135 -3.37 -10.92 -7.10
CA ARG A 135 -1.93 -11.18 -7.02
C ARG A 135 -1.17 -9.97 -7.52
N MET A 136 -0.01 -9.70 -6.93
CA MET A 136 0.82 -8.59 -7.38
C MET A 136 2.23 -9.05 -7.69
N SER A 137 2.78 -8.55 -8.79
CA SER A 137 4.18 -8.71 -9.16
C SER A 137 4.76 -7.33 -9.42
N ILE A 138 5.85 -7.00 -8.74
CA ILE A 138 6.48 -5.68 -8.80
C ILE A 138 7.93 -5.86 -9.23
N ALA A 139 8.33 -5.11 -10.25
CA ALA A 139 9.71 -4.99 -10.73
C ALA A 139 10.13 -3.53 -10.73
N GLY A 140 11.43 -3.31 -10.82
CA GLY A 140 12.04 -1.98 -10.91
C GLY A 140 11.90 -1.13 -9.64
N ASN A 141 11.90 0.19 -9.83
CA ASN A 141 12.17 1.15 -8.77
C ASN A 141 10.86 1.66 -8.12
N LEU A 142 10.53 1.15 -6.94
CA LEU A 142 9.42 1.67 -6.13
C LEU A 142 9.80 3.00 -5.50
N THR A 143 8.98 4.02 -5.79
CA THR A 143 9.10 5.36 -5.20
C THR A 143 7.88 5.68 -4.35
N LEU A 144 8.08 5.88 -3.05
CA LEU A 144 7.08 6.41 -2.14
C LEU A 144 7.36 7.90 -1.91
N ILE A 145 6.37 8.77 -2.07
CA ILE A 145 6.54 10.21 -1.77
C ILE A 145 6.01 10.48 -0.36
N ASP A 146 6.82 11.16 0.45
CA ASP A 146 6.59 11.40 1.88
C ASP A 146 6.15 10.12 2.63
N PRO A 147 7.01 9.06 2.63
CA PRO A 147 6.73 7.85 3.38
C PRO A 147 6.95 8.07 4.88
N GLU A 148 6.31 7.25 5.71
CA GLU A 148 6.31 7.41 7.16
C GLU A 148 6.45 6.04 7.85
N LEU A 149 6.93 6.06 9.10
CA LEU A 149 6.87 4.91 9.99
C LEU A 149 5.41 4.60 10.36
N ASN A 150 5.13 3.31 10.54
CA ASN A 150 3.82 2.76 10.90
C ASN A 150 2.71 3.13 9.89
N ASN A 151 3.08 3.40 8.63
CA ASN A 151 2.16 3.80 7.57
C ASN A 151 2.51 3.17 6.20
N PRO A 152 2.50 1.83 6.09
CA PRO A 152 2.80 1.12 4.85
C PRO A 152 1.86 1.51 3.70
N ARG A 153 2.41 1.61 2.49
CA ARG A 153 1.67 2.08 1.29
C ARG A 153 1.15 0.96 0.40
N ILE A 154 1.72 -0.23 0.49
CA ILE A 154 1.23 -1.45 -0.15
C ILE A 154 0.74 -2.39 0.95
N ILE A 155 -0.55 -2.73 0.92
CA ILE A 155 -1.22 -3.44 2.01
C ILE A 155 -1.85 -4.71 1.44
N ILE A 156 -1.41 -5.86 1.91
CA ILE A 156 -1.87 -7.17 1.45
C ILE A 156 -2.72 -7.78 2.55
N TRP A 157 -4.04 -7.70 2.38
CA TRP A 157 -4.98 -8.10 3.43
C TRP A 157 -5.33 -9.59 3.43
N ASN A 158 -5.51 -10.16 2.24
CA ASN A 158 -5.94 -11.55 2.11
C ASN A 158 -5.46 -12.15 0.77
N SER A 159 -4.27 -11.78 0.32
CA SER A 159 -3.61 -12.46 -0.79
C SER A 159 -2.51 -13.34 -0.24
N THR A 160 -2.15 -14.40 -0.95
CA THR A 160 -0.99 -15.23 -0.62
C THR A 160 0.20 -14.95 -1.56
N TYR A 161 0.08 -13.96 -2.44
CA TYR A 161 1.03 -13.78 -3.54
C TYR A 161 1.45 -12.33 -3.72
N LEU A 162 2.70 -12.05 -3.35
CA LEU A 162 3.46 -10.88 -3.78
C LEU A 162 4.80 -11.34 -4.33
N GLN A 163 5.02 -11.12 -5.62
CA GLN A 163 6.32 -11.36 -6.24
C GLN A 163 7.09 -10.05 -6.39
N LEU A 164 8.18 -9.90 -5.65
CA LEU A 164 9.16 -8.83 -5.86
C LEU A 164 10.26 -9.36 -6.77
N THR A 165 10.39 -8.83 -7.98
CA THR A 165 11.27 -9.39 -9.02
C THR A 165 12.73 -9.33 -8.61
N PHE A 166 13.51 -10.38 -8.87
CA PHE A 166 14.94 -10.45 -8.58
C PHE A 166 15.63 -11.42 -9.53
N ASN A 167 16.82 -11.12 -10.05
CA ASN A 167 17.59 -12.00 -10.94
C ASN A 167 16.79 -12.55 -12.15
N TYR A 168 15.87 -11.75 -12.70
CA TYR A 168 15.10 -12.13 -13.88
C TYR A 168 15.70 -11.48 -15.12
N SER A 169 16.12 -12.26 -16.12
CA SER A 169 16.90 -11.74 -17.27
C SER A 169 16.22 -10.61 -18.04
N ASP A 170 14.89 -10.63 -18.11
CA ASP A 170 14.11 -9.73 -18.98
C ASP A 170 13.42 -8.60 -18.20
N LYS A 171 13.75 -8.42 -16.91
CA LYS A 171 13.12 -7.41 -16.05
C LYS A 171 14.12 -6.81 -15.07
N PRO A 172 13.94 -5.54 -14.70
CA PRO A 172 14.72 -4.96 -13.62
C PRO A 172 14.37 -5.62 -12.28
N ASP A 173 15.37 -5.79 -11.44
CA ASP A 173 15.16 -6.16 -10.04
C ASP A 173 14.33 -5.11 -9.32
N PHE A 174 13.54 -5.57 -8.36
CA PHE A 174 12.80 -4.71 -7.45
C PHE A 174 13.77 -3.97 -6.53
N ASP A 175 13.64 -2.65 -6.49
CA ASP A 175 14.43 -1.76 -5.64
C ASP A 175 13.53 -0.72 -4.98
N ILE A 176 13.81 -0.38 -3.73
CA ILE A 176 13.12 0.70 -3.01
C ILE A 176 14.01 1.94 -3.10
N VAL A 177 13.49 3.00 -3.71
CA VAL A 177 14.23 4.25 -3.88
C VAL A 177 13.99 5.14 -2.67
N ASN A 178 15.07 5.50 -1.98
CA ASN A 178 15.01 6.51 -0.94
C ASN A 178 14.58 7.86 -1.55
N PRO A 179 13.48 8.47 -1.08
CA PRO A 179 13.13 9.82 -1.48
C PRO A 179 14.27 10.78 -1.18
N THR A 180 14.51 11.74 -2.06
CA THR A 180 15.67 12.63 -1.92
C THR A 180 15.65 13.36 -0.58
N GLY A 181 16.67 13.12 0.25
CA GLY A 181 16.85 13.79 1.53
C GLY A 181 16.17 13.13 2.73
N ASP A 182 15.49 12.00 2.56
CA ASP A 182 14.95 11.28 3.71
C ASP A 182 16.07 10.54 4.47
N THR A 183 16.06 10.71 5.79
CA THR A 183 17.05 10.18 6.73
C THR A 183 16.41 9.24 7.76
N LYS A 184 15.10 9.01 7.68
CA LYS A 184 14.36 8.15 8.62
C LYS A 184 13.97 6.85 7.93
N CYS A 185 13.79 5.80 8.73
CA CYS A 185 13.15 4.59 8.23
C CYS A 185 11.67 4.87 7.92
N PHE A 186 11.07 4.07 7.05
CA PHE A 186 9.65 4.14 6.74
C PHE A 186 9.09 2.77 6.33
N ASP A 187 7.78 2.60 6.49
CA ASP A 187 7.10 1.35 6.16
C ASP A 187 6.64 1.33 4.71
N VAL A 188 6.87 0.19 4.06
CA VAL A 188 6.66 0.06 2.61
C VAL A 188 5.51 -0.88 2.33
N ILE A 189 5.62 -2.13 2.81
CA ILE A 189 4.66 -3.20 2.51
C ILE A 189 4.21 -3.86 3.80
N SER A 190 2.90 -3.98 4.00
CA SER A 190 2.30 -4.83 5.03
C SER A 190 1.70 -6.07 4.40
N LEU A 191 1.99 -7.22 4.97
CA LEU A 191 1.60 -8.56 4.53
C LEU A 191 0.65 -9.18 5.56
N ASN A 192 -0.20 -10.10 5.15
CA ASN A 192 -1.09 -10.85 6.05
C ASN A 192 -0.49 -12.17 6.51
N GLU A 193 0.41 -12.76 5.72
CA GLU A 193 1.03 -14.06 5.96
C GLU A 193 2.56 -14.00 5.84
N ASN A 194 3.25 -14.80 6.64
CA ASN A 194 4.72 -14.81 6.69
C ASN A 194 5.38 -15.46 5.46
N TYR A 195 4.59 -16.10 4.59
CA TYR A 195 5.00 -16.75 3.35
C TYR A 195 4.54 -15.98 2.10
N ASN A 196 4.03 -14.74 2.24
CA ASN A 196 3.51 -13.96 1.12
C ASN A 196 4.52 -13.70 -0.01
N LEU A 197 5.81 -13.65 0.32
CA LEU A 197 6.91 -13.45 -0.62
C LEU A 197 7.45 -14.76 -1.20
N ASP A 198 7.20 -15.89 -0.53
CA ASP A 198 7.75 -17.21 -0.87
C ASP A 198 6.85 -17.93 -1.90
N THR A 199 6.61 -17.23 -3.00
CA THR A 199 5.56 -17.57 -3.97
C THR A 199 5.90 -18.77 -4.86
N SER A 200 7.18 -19.13 -4.97
CA SER A 200 7.65 -20.30 -5.72
C SER A 200 9.05 -20.72 -5.26
N THR A 201 9.55 -21.84 -5.79
CA THR A 201 10.93 -22.31 -5.54
C THR A 201 11.96 -21.71 -6.50
N ASN A 202 11.54 -20.87 -7.45
CA ASN A 202 12.45 -20.24 -8.40
C ASN A 202 13.27 -19.13 -7.72
N GLN A 203 14.46 -18.84 -8.23
CA GLN A 203 15.34 -17.77 -7.71
C GLN A 203 15.08 -16.41 -8.38
N ASP A 204 13.92 -16.25 -9.00
CA ASP A 204 13.53 -15.08 -9.80
C ASP A 204 12.79 -13.98 -9.01
N HIS A 205 12.82 -14.06 -7.68
CA HIS A 205 12.13 -13.13 -6.81
C HIS A 205 12.81 -13.04 -5.43
N ILE A 206 12.55 -11.94 -4.73
CA ILE A 206 12.97 -11.76 -3.34
C ILE A 206 12.09 -12.66 -2.47
N THR A 207 12.72 -13.59 -1.77
CA THR A 207 12.08 -14.46 -0.77
C THR A 207 12.24 -13.88 0.63
N SER A 208 11.46 -14.39 1.59
CA SER A 208 11.53 -13.95 2.98
C SER A 208 12.91 -14.18 3.60
N ASP A 209 13.61 -15.25 3.19
CA ASP A 209 14.91 -15.64 3.75
C ASP A 209 16.05 -14.70 3.34
N ILE A 210 15.90 -13.97 2.24
CA ILE A 210 16.87 -12.94 1.82
C ILE A 210 16.95 -11.78 2.84
N PHE A 211 15.94 -11.64 3.71
CA PHE A 211 15.89 -10.64 4.77
C PHE A 211 16.41 -11.11 6.14
N GLU A 212 17.10 -12.26 6.26
CA GLU A 212 17.53 -12.87 7.54
C GLU A 212 18.11 -11.85 8.55
N TYR A 213 18.83 -10.83 8.07
CA TYR A 213 19.22 -9.66 8.86
C TYR A 213 18.71 -8.34 8.25
N SER A 214 18.94 -8.19 6.95
CA SER A 214 18.49 -7.07 6.12
C SER A 214 18.78 -7.39 4.67
N TYR A 215 17.97 -6.89 3.74
CA TYR A 215 18.28 -6.90 2.31
C TYR A 215 18.88 -5.56 1.89
N ASN A 216 19.94 -5.57 1.07
CA ASN A 216 20.56 -4.34 0.58
C ASN A 216 19.88 -3.88 -0.71
N PHE A 217 19.20 -2.74 -0.64
CA PHE A 217 18.74 -1.97 -1.79
C PHE A 217 19.84 -0.98 -2.21
N LYS A 218 19.71 -0.34 -3.38
CA LYS A 218 20.76 0.59 -3.86
C LYS A 218 20.97 1.78 -2.93
N THR A 219 19.90 2.23 -2.26
CA THR A 219 19.90 3.47 -1.48
C THR A 219 19.64 3.26 0.02
N GLY A 220 19.61 2.01 0.48
CA GLY A 220 19.33 1.68 1.86
C GLY A 220 19.19 0.19 2.11
N LYS A 221 18.60 -0.16 3.24
CA LYS A 221 18.36 -1.53 3.67
C LYS A 221 16.88 -1.78 3.91
N GLY A 222 16.40 -2.92 3.45
CA GLY A 222 15.09 -3.46 3.79
C GLY A 222 15.18 -4.41 4.96
N TYR A 223 14.16 -4.38 5.82
CA TYR A 223 14.00 -5.26 6.96
C TYR A 223 12.62 -5.90 6.89
N LEU A 224 12.55 -7.21 7.11
CA LEU A 224 11.31 -7.97 7.13
C LEU A 224 10.96 -8.29 8.60
N MET A 225 10.05 -7.50 9.16
CA MET A 225 9.73 -7.42 10.58
C MET A 225 8.31 -7.92 10.88
N SER A 226 7.90 -7.90 12.14
CA SER A 226 6.55 -8.26 12.58
C SER A 226 6.16 -9.68 12.13
N ASN A 227 6.96 -10.67 12.52
CA ASN A 227 6.79 -12.08 12.14
C ASN A 227 6.82 -12.30 10.62
N LYS A 228 7.75 -11.60 9.96
CA LYS A 228 7.93 -11.56 8.51
C LYS A 228 6.77 -10.95 7.71
N LYS A 229 6.02 -10.01 8.32
CA LYS A 229 4.83 -9.40 7.70
C LYS A 229 4.94 -7.91 7.40
N LEU A 230 6.03 -7.23 7.77
CA LEU A 230 6.24 -5.81 7.50
C LEU A 230 7.59 -5.58 6.82
N ILE A 231 7.57 -4.99 5.62
CA ILE A 231 8.80 -4.50 4.97
C ILE A 231 9.01 -3.04 5.37
N ARG A 232 10.04 -2.81 6.17
CA ARG A 232 10.53 -1.49 6.55
C ARG A 232 11.81 -1.17 5.78
N PHE A 233 11.90 0.02 5.21
CA PHE A 233 13.11 0.51 4.54
C PHE A 233 13.80 1.53 5.45
N CYS A 234 15.13 1.46 5.52
CA CYS A 234 15.96 2.47 6.16
C CYS A 234 17.02 2.97 5.17
N PRO A 235 17.15 4.29 4.96
CA PRO A 235 18.21 4.88 4.16
C PRO A 235 19.61 4.45 4.61
N ASN A 236 20.59 4.56 3.71
CA ASN A 236 21.99 4.33 4.07
C ASN A 236 22.42 5.16 5.28
N ASN A 237 23.09 4.52 6.24
CA ASN A 237 23.52 5.08 7.52
C ASN A 237 22.39 5.40 8.52
N THR A 238 21.15 5.03 8.25
CA THR A 238 20.04 5.12 9.21
C THR A 238 19.90 3.80 9.97
N PRO A 239 20.02 3.79 11.30
CA PRO A 239 19.75 2.61 12.12
C PRO A 239 18.29 2.15 11.99
N LEU A 240 18.06 0.84 12.09
CA LEU A 240 16.71 0.29 12.11
C LEU A 240 15.90 0.85 13.29
N ASP A 241 14.79 1.49 12.98
CA ASP A 241 13.72 1.73 13.95
C ASP A 241 12.92 0.43 14.16
N LYS A 242 12.84 -0.04 15.40
CA LYS A 242 12.16 -1.29 15.78
C LYS A 242 10.73 -1.09 16.26
N GLU A 243 10.25 0.13 16.35
CA GLU A 243 8.90 0.42 16.83
C GLU A 243 7.85 0.06 15.78
N VAL A 244 6.90 -0.80 16.14
CA VAL A 244 5.73 -1.11 15.32
C VAL A 244 4.49 -0.76 16.11
N VAL A 245 3.65 0.12 15.58
CA VAL A 245 2.39 0.51 16.18
C VAL A 245 1.26 -0.25 15.52
N CYS A 246 0.49 -0.98 16.33
CA CYS A 246 -0.72 -1.68 15.91
C CYS A 246 -1.94 -1.04 16.57
N ILE A 247 -2.94 -0.65 15.78
CA ILE A 247 -4.17 -0.06 16.31
C ILE A 247 -5.29 -1.10 16.23
N LEU A 248 -5.74 -1.60 17.38
CA LEU A 248 -6.91 -2.47 17.46
C LEU A 248 -8.19 -1.65 17.21
N LYS A 249 -9.00 -2.09 16.25
CA LYS A 249 -10.24 -1.47 15.80
C LYS A 249 -11.50 -2.17 16.31
N GLN A 250 -11.36 -3.34 16.94
CA GLN A 250 -12.47 -4.16 17.42
C GLN A 250 -12.38 -4.39 18.93
N ASN A 251 -13.52 -4.65 19.57
CA ASN A 251 -13.56 -4.85 21.01
C ASN A 251 -12.93 -6.18 21.44
N ASN A 252 -12.97 -7.21 20.59
CA ASN A 252 -12.33 -8.49 20.88
C ASN A 252 -10.94 -8.49 20.28
N TYR A 253 -9.92 -8.68 21.12
CA TYR A 253 -8.57 -8.92 20.68
C TYR A 253 -8.48 -10.27 19.95
N THR A 254 -7.73 -10.32 18.85
CA THR A 254 -7.44 -11.56 18.12
C THR A 254 -6.03 -11.50 17.53
N THR A 255 -5.41 -12.66 17.37
CA THR A 255 -4.14 -12.82 16.64
C THR A 255 -4.32 -13.12 15.16
N TYR A 256 -5.57 -13.30 14.70
CA TYR A 256 -5.90 -13.69 13.33
C TYR A 256 -6.51 -12.53 12.55
N THR A 257 -5.86 -12.14 11.45
CA THR A 257 -6.33 -11.10 10.52
C THR A 257 -6.84 -11.72 9.22
N SER A 258 -8.03 -12.32 9.24
CA SER A 258 -8.58 -12.99 8.05
C SER A 258 -9.29 -12.07 7.04
N THR A 259 -9.40 -10.76 7.30
CA THR A 259 -10.20 -9.84 6.46
C THR A 259 -9.61 -8.43 6.28
N MET A 260 -10.03 -7.79 5.18
CA MET A 260 -9.65 -6.47 4.62
C MET A 260 -9.53 -5.27 5.55
N GLU A 261 -10.27 -5.29 6.65
CA GLU A 261 -10.30 -4.26 7.68
C GLU A 261 -10.68 -4.98 8.96
N GLY A 262 -9.86 -5.98 9.29
CA GLY A 262 -10.12 -6.90 10.39
C GLY A 262 -10.00 -6.22 11.75
N ALA A 263 -9.32 -6.89 12.66
CA ALA A 263 -9.15 -6.37 14.01
C ALA A 263 -8.17 -5.19 14.09
N PHE A 264 -7.31 -4.96 13.10
CA PHE A 264 -6.24 -3.96 13.14
C PHE A 264 -6.25 -2.99 11.96
N ASP A 265 -5.46 -1.92 12.07
CA ASP A 265 -5.15 -0.95 11.01
C ASP A 265 -4.35 -1.54 9.84
N TYR A 266 -3.50 -2.54 10.11
CA TYR A 266 -2.72 -3.24 9.09
C TYR A 266 -2.67 -4.75 9.29
N PRO A 267 -2.48 -5.54 8.21
CA PRO A 267 -2.50 -7.01 8.28
C PRO A 267 -1.26 -7.63 8.93
N HIS A 268 -0.16 -6.88 9.07
CA HIS A 268 1.03 -7.35 9.80
C HIS A 268 0.80 -7.40 11.32
N CYS A 269 -0.24 -6.73 11.80
CA CYS A 269 -0.64 -6.72 13.19
C CYS A 269 -1.48 -7.94 13.56
N PRO A 270 -1.41 -8.42 14.81
CA PRO A 270 -0.55 -7.89 15.87
C PRO A 270 0.93 -8.28 15.68
N CYS A 271 1.85 -7.37 16.01
CA CYS A 271 3.31 -7.62 16.05
C CYS A 271 3.77 -8.41 17.28
N ASN A 272 2.81 -8.99 17.99
CA ASN A 272 3.01 -9.80 19.17
C ASN A 272 3.95 -10.97 18.87
N GLU A 273 4.72 -11.39 19.87
CA GLU A 273 5.70 -12.50 19.80
C GLU A 273 6.96 -12.28 18.95
N ASP A 274 7.05 -11.21 18.14
CA ASP A 274 8.29 -10.91 17.42
C ASP A 274 9.32 -10.29 18.38
N LEU A 275 10.33 -11.09 18.75
CA LEU A 275 11.37 -10.67 19.69
C LEU A 275 12.26 -9.54 19.18
N ASN A 276 12.20 -9.24 17.88
CA ASN A 276 13.03 -8.23 17.23
C ASN A 276 12.33 -6.88 17.05
N VAL A 277 11.07 -6.77 17.51
CA VAL A 277 10.21 -5.60 17.36
C VAL A 277 9.79 -5.08 18.74
N ASN A 278 9.71 -3.76 18.88
CA ASN A 278 9.05 -3.10 20.01
C ASN A 278 7.59 -2.87 19.61
N CYS A 279 6.70 -3.77 20.03
CA CYS A 279 5.32 -3.76 19.61
C CYS A 279 4.47 -2.82 20.49
N ASN A 280 3.89 -1.79 19.92
CA ASN A 280 3.05 -0.81 20.61
C ASN A 280 1.58 -1.02 20.22
N LEU A 281 0.78 -1.53 21.15
CA LEU A 281 -0.64 -1.76 20.93
C LEU A 281 -1.46 -0.56 21.39
N LYS A 282 -2.16 0.07 20.44
CA LYS A 282 -3.12 1.16 20.68
C LYS A 282 -4.54 0.69 20.44
N PHE A 283 -5.50 1.46 20.95
CA PHE A 283 -6.93 1.23 20.74
C PHE A 283 -7.54 2.36 19.91
N ALA A 284 -8.36 1.99 18.91
CA ALA A 284 -9.10 2.97 18.13
C ALA A 284 -9.97 3.85 19.04
N SER A 285 -10.07 5.14 18.69
CA SER A 285 -10.72 6.17 19.52
C SER A 285 -12.18 5.85 19.87
N GLY A 286 -12.90 5.09 19.05
CA GLY A 286 -14.29 4.69 19.31
C GLY A 286 -14.51 3.54 20.31
N LEU A 287 -13.47 2.82 20.73
CA LEU A 287 -13.62 1.67 21.64
C LEU A 287 -13.83 2.10 23.10
N THR A 288 -14.84 1.56 23.78
CA THR A 288 -15.08 1.81 25.22
C THR A 288 -14.70 0.63 26.11
N TRP A 289 -14.56 -0.55 25.50
CA TRP A 289 -14.07 -1.75 26.17
C TRP A 289 -13.30 -2.63 25.19
N VAL A 290 -12.34 -3.39 25.72
CA VAL A 290 -11.59 -4.42 24.99
C VAL A 290 -11.54 -5.70 25.81
N ASP A 291 -11.82 -6.83 25.17
CA ASP A 291 -11.65 -8.18 25.72
C ASP A 291 -10.38 -8.81 25.17
N MET A 292 -9.48 -9.15 26.10
CA MET A 292 -8.18 -9.77 25.84
C MET A 292 -8.04 -11.10 26.59
N SER A 293 -9.14 -11.68 27.11
CA SER A 293 -9.10 -12.86 27.98
C SER A 293 -8.43 -14.07 27.34
N ASP A 294 -8.61 -14.24 26.03
CA ASP A 294 -8.24 -15.48 25.33
C ASP A 294 -6.78 -15.51 24.84
N TYR A 295 -6.04 -14.40 24.98
CA TYR A 295 -4.74 -14.22 24.30
C TYR A 295 -3.62 -13.70 25.21
N TYR A 296 -3.70 -13.90 26.53
CA TYR A 296 -2.75 -13.34 27.49
C TYR A 296 -1.29 -13.78 27.30
N TYR A 297 -1.03 -14.97 26.72
CA TYR A 297 0.32 -15.44 26.44
C TYR A 297 1.00 -14.70 25.27
N TYR A 298 0.29 -13.89 24.50
CA TYR A 298 0.83 -13.31 23.27
C TYR A 298 1.50 -11.93 23.50
N PHE A 299 1.58 -11.41 24.73
CA PHE A 299 2.00 -10.02 24.99
C PHE A 299 3.45 -9.82 25.46
N TYR A 300 4.31 -10.84 25.36
CA TYR A 300 5.66 -10.81 25.97
C TYR A 300 6.56 -9.63 25.56
N ASN A 301 6.36 -9.05 24.37
CA ASN A 301 7.08 -7.88 23.85
C ASN A 301 6.15 -6.76 23.36
N THR A 302 4.96 -6.68 23.94
CA THR A 302 3.95 -5.70 23.57
C THR A 302 3.73 -4.70 24.70
N GLU A 303 4.01 -3.43 24.44
CA GLU A 303 3.60 -2.33 25.29
C GLU A 303 2.18 -1.91 24.94
N LEU A 304 1.31 -1.83 25.95
CA LEU A 304 -0.06 -1.37 25.77
C LEU A 304 -0.15 0.13 26.04
N LEU A 305 -0.49 0.90 25.01
CA LEU A 305 -0.59 2.35 25.05
C LEU A 305 -2.05 2.78 25.18
N ILE A 306 -2.48 3.00 26.43
CA ILE A 306 -3.84 3.41 26.77
C ILE A 306 -3.87 4.93 26.97
N GLU A 307 -4.38 5.64 25.97
CA GLU A 307 -4.45 7.11 25.99
C GLU A 307 -5.82 7.66 26.45
N LYS A 308 -6.73 6.78 26.90
CA LYS A 308 -8.11 7.13 27.30
C LYS A 308 -8.70 6.13 28.29
N ASP A 309 -9.79 6.51 28.96
CA ASP A 309 -10.58 5.60 29.78
C ASP A 309 -11.19 4.48 28.94
N ILE A 310 -10.80 3.23 29.25
CA ILE A 310 -11.29 2.03 28.57
C ILE A 310 -11.39 0.87 29.55
N PHE A 311 -12.47 0.08 29.45
CA PHE A 311 -12.60 -1.13 30.25
C PHE A 311 -11.81 -2.29 29.61
N LEU A 312 -10.87 -2.87 30.34
CA LEU A 312 -10.12 -4.04 29.90
C LEU A 312 -10.61 -5.30 30.61
N LYS A 313 -11.10 -6.27 29.84
CA LYS A 313 -11.35 -7.61 30.32
C LYS A 313 -10.11 -8.48 30.06
N ILE A 314 -9.43 -8.87 31.12
CA ILE A 314 -8.21 -9.69 31.11
C ILE A 314 -8.38 -10.86 32.08
N GLN A 315 -7.87 -12.05 31.73
CA GLN A 315 -8.04 -13.25 32.56
C GLN A 315 -6.99 -13.30 33.71
N THR A 316 -5.80 -12.70 33.53
CA THR A 316 -4.72 -12.60 34.53
C THR A 316 -3.78 -11.43 34.19
N MET A 317 -3.22 -10.74 35.20
CA MET A 317 -2.39 -9.51 35.06
C MET A 317 -0.88 -9.74 35.04
N ASP A 318 -0.39 -10.96 35.22
CA ASP A 318 1.01 -11.21 35.62
C ASP A 318 2.10 -10.92 34.55
N TYR A 319 1.73 -10.52 33.33
CA TYR A 319 2.67 -10.45 32.19
C TYR A 319 2.80 -9.10 31.48
N PHE A 320 2.10 -8.04 31.92
CA PHE A 320 2.22 -6.73 31.28
C PHE A 320 3.38 -5.92 31.86
N LYS A 321 4.32 -5.48 31.02
CA LYS A 321 5.13 -4.29 31.32
C LYS A 321 4.23 -3.06 31.13
N GLN A 322 3.59 -2.62 32.20
CA GLN A 322 2.78 -1.39 32.19
C GLN A 322 3.67 -0.16 32.37
N SER A 323 3.70 0.70 31.36
CA SER A 323 3.98 2.13 31.54
C SER A 323 2.65 2.83 31.83
N LEU A 324 2.19 2.74 33.09
CA LEU A 324 0.91 3.31 33.48
C LEU A 324 1.05 4.83 33.73
N PHE A 325 0.66 5.67 32.77
CA PHE A 325 0.34 7.07 33.04
C PHE A 325 -1.14 7.16 33.41
N MET A 326 -1.45 6.87 34.67
CA MET A 326 -2.77 7.14 35.24
C MET A 326 -2.85 8.64 35.55
N ILE A 327 -3.47 9.42 34.67
CA ILE A 327 -3.91 10.77 35.02
C ILE A 327 -5.26 10.59 35.74
N MET A 328 -5.23 10.74 37.07
CA MET A 328 -6.42 10.82 37.92
C MET A 328 -7.27 12.06 37.63
#